data_AF-A0A9E0IV10-F1
#
_entry.id   AF-A0A9E0IV10-F1
#
_cell.length_a   1.000
_cell.length_b   1.000
_cell.length_c   1.000
_cell.angle_alpha   90.00
_cell.angle_beta   90.00
_cell.angle_gamma   90.00
#
_symmetry.space_group_name_H-M   'P 1'
#
loop_
_entity.id
_entity.type
_entity.pdbx_description
1 polymer ?
#
loop_
_entity_poly.entity_id
_entity_poly.type
_entity_poly.pdbx_seq_one_letter_code
_entity_poly.pdbx_strand_id
1 'polypeptide(L)'
;MPCRVCQQEYAPRVGGGVLPELCETCQATLEVAPLPPPRRPARPCQRCNHTRFVRTLPREYAARGGDYAVAYALPMYAASAARVGHTLWSGSPRAEEPHTSSGVGLLEVYICLGCGLVEWYCHGAEQIPIGPEHMTEVIDVGAAGPYR
;
A
#
# COMPACT_ATOMS: atom_id res chain seq x y z
N MET A 1 -17.87 -23.72 1.10
CA MET A 1 -16.44 -23.74 1.51
C MET A 1 -16.26 -22.77 2.67
N PRO A 2 -15.41 -23.04 3.67
CA PRO A 2 -15.17 -22.10 4.76
C PRO A 2 -14.32 -20.91 4.27
N CYS A 3 -14.67 -19.70 4.70
CA CYS A 3 -13.86 -18.51 4.47
C CYS A 3 -12.55 -18.58 5.28
N ARG A 4 -11.39 -18.38 4.64
CA ARG A 4 -10.09 -18.44 5.34
C ARG A 4 -9.95 -17.43 6.49
N VAL A 5 -10.71 -16.34 6.46
CA VAL A 5 -10.65 -15.25 7.46
C VAL A 5 -11.67 -15.48 8.57
N CYS A 6 -12.97 -15.50 8.26
CA CYS A 6 -14.03 -15.59 9.27
C CYS A 6 -14.49 -17.02 9.56
N GLN A 7 -13.99 -18.03 8.84
CA GLN A 7 -14.33 -19.46 8.96
C GLN A 7 -15.80 -19.82 8.66
N GLN A 8 -16.64 -18.84 8.29
CA GLN A 8 -18.03 -19.10 7.93
C GLN A 8 -18.13 -19.80 6.57
N GLU A 9 -19.10 -20.70 6.45
CA GLU A 9 -19.43 -21.33 5.17
C GLU A 9 -20.10 -20.33 4.23
N TYR A 10 -19.68 -20.35 2.97
CA TYR A 10 -20.31 -19.58 1.90
C TYR A 10 -20.24 -20.34 0.57
N ALA A 11 -21.11 -19.95 -0.35
CA ALA A 11 -21.09 -20.40 -1.73
C ALA A 11 -20.20 -19.45 -2.56
N PRO A 12 -19.13 -19.94 -3.22
CA PRO A 12 -18.33 -19.09 -4.10
C PRO A 12 -19.19 -18.63 -5.29
N ARG A 13 -19.16 -17.33 -5.63
CA ARG A 13 -19.76 -16.88 -6.88
C ARG A 13 -18.95 -17.41 -8.06
N VAL A 14 -19.62 -18.05 -9.01
CA VAL A 14 -19.04 -18.38 -10.31
C VAL A 14 -18.85 -17.07 -11.08
N GLY A 15 -17.59 -16.66 -11.28
CA GLY A 15 -17.23 -15.60 -12.23
C GLY A 15 -17.05 -14.17 -11.71
N GLY A 16 -16.81 -13.92 -10.40
CA GLY A 16 -16.73 -12.52 -9.93
C GLY A 16 -15.84 -12.16 -8.73
N GLY A 17 -14.99 -13.06 -8.21
CA GLY A 17 -14.12 -12.77 -7.07
C GLY A 17 -12.64 -12.96 -7.38
N VAL A 18 -11.79 -12.04 -6.91
CA VAL A 18 -10.32 -12.06 -7.09
C VAL A 18 -9.69 -13.22 -6.29
N LEU A 19 -10.37 -13.74 -5.26
CA LEU A 19 -9.90 -14.83 -4.40
C LEU A 19 -11.06 -15.79 -4.02
N PRO A 20 -11.10 -17.03 -4.54
CA PRO A 20 -12.16 -17.98 -4.22
C PRO A 20 -12.10 -18.55 -2.79
N GLU A 21 -11.19 -18.09 -1.93
CA GLU A 21 -11.03 -18.58 -0.54
C GLU A 21 -11.63 -17.62 0.51
N LEU A 22 -12.17 -16.47 0.09
CA LEU A 22 -12.76 -15.45 0.97
C LEU A 22 -14.24 -15.23 0.66
N CYS A 23 -15.08 -15.11 1.69
CA CYS A 23 -16.47 -14.69 1.50
C CYS A 23 -16.56 -13.21 1.08
N GLU A 24 -17.68 -12.81 0.46
CA GLU A 24 -17.90 -11.44 -0.04
C GLU A 24 -17.75 -10.39 1.05
N THR A 25 -18.29 -10.65 2.25
CA THR A 25 -18.16 -9.76 3.40
C THR A 25 -16.68 -9.53 3.75
N CYS A 26 -15.88 -10.59 3.87
CA CYS A 26 -14.45 -10.44 4.14
C CYS A 26 -13.71 -9.77 2.99
N GLN A 27 -14.04 -10.06 1.73
CA GLN A 27 -13.41 -9.37 0.58
C GLN A 27 -13.69 -7.87 0.59
N ALA A 28 -14.93 -7.47 0.87
CA ALA A 28 -15.34 -6.07 0.97
C ALA A 28 -14.71 -5.38 2.19
N THR A 29 -14.81 -5.98 3.38
CA THR A 29 -14.26 -5.43 4.63
C THR A 29 -12.74 -5.31 4.59
N LEU A 30 -12.04 -6.27 3.97
CA LEU A 30 -10.59 -6.24 3.85
C LEU A 30 -10.12 -5.44 2.64
N GLU A 31 -11.03 -4.86 1.85
CA GLU A 31 -10.70 -4.11 0.63
C GLU A 31 -9.69 -4.87 -0.23
N VAL A 32 -10.02 -6.12 -0.56
CA VAL A 32 -9.15 -6.98 -1.36
C VAL A 32 -9.15 -6.46 -2.80
N ALA A 33 -8.11 -5.71 -3.14
CA ALA A 33 -7.83 -5.29 -4.51
C ALA A 33 -6.83 -6.24 -5.19
N PRO A 34 -6.89 -6.41 -6.53
CA PRO A 34 -5.82 -7.05 -7.28
C PRO A 34 -4.48 -6.36 -7.02
N LEU A 35 -3.41 -7.17 -6.88
CA LEU A 35 -2.06 -6.61 -6.81
C LEU A 35 -1.71 -5.95 -8.16
N PRO A 36 -1.02 -4.79 -8.16
CA PRO A 36 -0.52 -4.18 -9.38
C PRO A 36 0.52 -5.09 -10.06
N PRO A 37 0.97 -4.78 -11.28
CA PRO A 37 2.09 -5.50 -11.90
C PRO A 37 3.37 -5.43 -11.04
N PRO A 38 4.10 -6.53 -10.81
CA PRO A 38 5.36 -6.54 -10.05
C PRO A 38 6.37 -5.49 -10.51
N ARG A 39 7.00 -4.74 -9.58
CA ARG A 39 8.12 -3.83 -9.92
C ARG A 39 9.49 -4.50 -9.77
N ARG A 40 9.60 -5.53 -8.93
CA ARG A 40 10.87 -6.21 -8.68
C ARG A 40 11.40 -6.90 -9.94
N PRO A 41 12.65 -6.63 -10.36
CA PRO A 41 13.29 -7.37 -11.44
C PRO A 41 13.34 -8.88 -11.15
N ALA A 42 13.16 -9.70 -12.17
CA ALA A 42 13.18 -11.16 -12.06
C ALA A 42 14.61 -11.70 -11.86
N ARG A 43 15.20 -11.45 -10.69
CA ARG A 43 16.54 -11.90 -10.29
C ARG A 43 16.57 -12.58 -8.91
N PRO A 44 17.54 -13.47 -8.63
CA PRO A 44 17.70 -14.04 -7.30
C PRO A 44 17.99 -13.00 -6.20
N CYS A 45 17.92 -13.43 -4.95
CA CYS A 45 18.25 -12.61 -3.79
C CYS A 45 19.71 -12.17 -3.85
N GLN A 46 19.97 -10.87 -3.73
CA GLN A 46 21.32 -10.31 -3.77
C GLN A 46 22.20 -10.74 -2.59
N ARG A 47 21.58 -11.22 -1.50
CA ARG A 47 22.29 -11.65 -0.29
C ARG A 47 22.59 -13.15 -0.25
N CYS A 48 21.65 -14.01 -0.69
CA CYS A 48 21.80 -15.47 -0.56
C CYS A 48 21.50 -16.27 -1.84
N ASN A 49 21.27 -15.59 -2.98
CA ASN A 49 20.93 -16.20 -4.27
C ASN A 49 19.64 -17.06 -4.28
N HIS A 50 18.82 -16.99 -3.23
CA HIS A 50 17.52 -17.68 -3.18
C HIS A 50 16.51 -17.04 -4.15
N THR A 51 15.58 -17.83 -4.68
CA THR A 51 14.69 -17.42 -5.78
C THR A 51 13.23 -17.27 -5.39
N ARG A 52 12.86 -17.52 -4.13
CA ARG A 52 11.48 -17.37 -3.63
C ARG A 52 11.35 -16.18 -2.69
N PHE A 53 10.28 -15.42 -2.88
CA PHE A 53 10.00 -14.19 -2.15
C PHE A 53 8.52 -14.12 -1.77
N VAL A 54 8.24 -13.50 -0.63
CA VAL A 54 6.91 -12.98 -0.31
C VAL A 54 6.82 -11.59 -0.90
N ARG A 55 5.81 -11.36 -1.74
CA ARG A 55 5.43 -10.04 -2.25
C ARG A 55 4.30 -9.51 -1.38
N THR A 56 4.42 -8.27 -0.91
CA THR A 56 3.36 -7.62 -0.13
C THR A 56 3.25 -6.14 -0.48
N LEU A 57 2.03 -5.61 -0.46
CA LEU A 57 1.77 -4.18 -0.37
C LEU A 57 1.48 -3.91 1.10
N PRO A 58 2.45 -3.38 1.88
CA PRO A 58 2.25 -3.17 3.29
C PRO A 58 1.08 -2.22 3.51
N ARG A 59 0.35 -2.46 4.61
CA ARG A 59 -0.80 -1.67 5.00
C ARG A 59 -0.57 -1.07 6.37
N GLU A 60 -1.00 0.16 6.55
CA GLU A 60 -1.03 0.85 7.84
C GLU A 60 -2.46 0.91 8.37
N TYR A 61 -2.60 0.82 9.70
CA TYR A 61 -3.89 0.99 10.35
C TYR A 61 -4.06 2.45 10.75
N ALA A 62 -4.96 3.15 10.07
CA ALA A 62 -5.34 4.50 10.43
C ALA A 62 -6.59 4.48 11.32
N ALA A 63 -6.55 5.22 12.43
CA ALA A 63 -7.72 5.49 13.25
C ALA A 63 -8.33 6.82 12.79
N ARG A 64 -9.62 6.81 12.41
CA ARG A 64 -10.36 8.05 12.14
C ARG A 64 -10.88 8.61 13.47
N GLY A 65 -10.63 9.89 13.76
CA GLY A 65 -11.04 10.53 15.01
C GLY A 65 -12.56 10.58 15.16
N GLY A 66 -13.09 10.00 16.24
CA GLY A 66 -14.50 9.94 16.63
C GLY A 66 -14.77 8.72 17.51
N ASP A 67 -15.81 8.76 18.37
CA ASP A 67 -16.11 7.83 19.48
C ASP A 67 -16.22 6.33 19.12
N TYR A 68 -16.09 5.97 17.85
CA TYR A 68 -16.01 4.61 17.35
C TYR A 68 -14.84 4.50 16.36
N ALA A 69 -13.64 4.20 16.88
CA ALA A 69 -12.45 4.02 16.06
C ALA A 69 -12.58 2.75 15.19
N VAL A 70 -13.13 2.89 13.99
CA VAL A 70 -13.03 1.87 12.96
C VAL A 70 -11.60 1.96 12.40
N ALA A 71 -10.78 0.96 12.69
CA ALA A 71 -9.44 0.86 12.14
C ALA A 71 -9.54 0.38 10.69
N TYR A 72 -9.08 1.20 9.73
CA TYR A 72 -9.01 0.82 8.32
C TYR A 72 -7.56 0.47 7.97
N ALA A 73 -7.36 -0.64 7.26
CA ALA A 73 -6.05 -1.07 6.78
C ALA A 73 -5.80 -0.47 5.39
N LEU A 74 -5.10 0.67 5.36
CA LEU A 74 -4.82 1.42 4.14
C LEU A 74 -3.48 0.98 3.53
N PRO A 75 -3.33 0.91 2.20
CA PRO A 75 -2.02 0.72 1.59
C PRO A 75 -1.04 1.82 2.03
N MET A 76 0.22 1.46 2.26
CA MET A 76 1.25 2.46 2.55
C MET A 76 1.74 3.13 1.26
N TYR A 77 1.89 4.45 1.33
CA TYR A 77 2.39 5.29 0.26
C TYR A 77 3.67 6.02 0.70
N ALA A 78 4.53 6.39 -0.25
CA ALA A 78 5.77 7.11 0.03
C ALA A 78 5.51 8.54 0.52
N ALA A 79 4.46 9.19 0.03
CA ALA A 79 4.07 10.54 0.41
C ALA A 79 2.56 10.72 0.40
N SER A 80 2.08 11.76 1.08
CA SER A 80 0.71 12.25 0.95
C SER A 80 0.71 13.59 0.21
N ALA A 81 -0.19 13.75 -0.74
CA ALA A 81 -0.47 15.04 -1.35
C ALA A 81 -1.18 15.91 -0.32
N ALA A 82 -0.45 16.83 0.31
CA ALA A 82 -1.00 17.83 1.22
C ALA A 82 -2.10 18.62 0.50
N ARG A 83 -3.27 18.75 1.15
CA ARG A 83 -4.38 19.56 0.66
C ARG A 83 -4.85 20.48 1.77
N VAL A 84 -5.14 21.72 1.39
CA VAL A 84 -5.74 22.72 2.26
C VAL A 84 -7.15 22.97 1.75
N GLY A 85 -8.14 22.66 2.58
CA GLY A 85 -9.54 22.85 2.30
C GLY A 85 -10.05 24.16 2.89
N HIS A 86 -11.09 24.71 2.26
CA HIS A 86 -11.87 25.81 2.82
C HIS A 86 -13.23 25.28 3.25
N THR A 87 -13.53 25.32 4.54
CA THR A 87 -14.89 25.10 5.02
C THR A 87 -15.72 26.35 4.74
N LEU A 88 -16.85 26.16 4.06
CA LEU A 88 -17.81 27.21 3.68
C LEU A 88 -18.27 28.10 4.85
N TRP A 89 -18.12 27.63 6.10
CA TRP A 89 -18.65 28.30 7.29
C TRP A 89 -17.60 29.02 8.17
N SER A 90 -16.33 28.60 8.17
CA SER A 90 -15.34 29.14 9.13
C SER A 90 -14.24 30.01 8.52
N GLY A 91 -14.18 30.17 7.19
CA GLY A 91 -13.27 31.07 6.45
C GLY A 91 -11.76 30.81 6.62
N SER A 92 -11.37 30.05 7.63
CA SER A 92 -10.00 29.73 7.97
C SER A 92 -9.57 28.48 7.22
N PRO A 93 -8.45 28.52 6.48
CA PRO A 93 -7.92 27.33 5.82
C PRO A 93 -7.61 26.25 6.86
N ARG A 94 -7.96 25.00 6.56
CA ARG A 94 -7.60 23.84 7.37
C ARG A 94 -6.92 22.81 6.49
N ALA A 95 -5.91 22.14 7.04
CA ALA A 95 -5.37 20.95 6.40
C ALA A 95 -6.49 19.91 6.29
N GLU A 96 -6.68 19.37 5.09
CA GLU A 96 -7.59 18.24 4.90
C GLU A 96 -6.99 16.99 5.55
N GLU A 97 -7.82 16.19 6.20
CA GLU A 97 -7.38 14.89 6.69
C GLU A 97 -6.89 14.03 5.51
N PRO A 98 -5.75 13.32 5.65
CA PRO A 98 -5.28 12.41 4.62
C PRO A 98 -6.37 11.38 4.29
N HIS A 99 -6.81 11.36 3.04
CA HIS A 99 -7.70 10.33 2.53
C HIS A 99 -6.86 9.28 1.80
N THR A 100 -7.36 8.05 1.70
CA THR A 100 -6.72 6.99 0.88
C THR A 100 -6.40 7.41 -0.56
N SER A 101 -7.12 8.39 -1.10
CA SER A 101 -6.94 8.94 -2.44
C SER A 101 -5.87 10.03 -2.52
N SER A 102 -5.27 10.46 -1.40
CA SER A 102 -4.18 11.44 -1.38
C SER A 102 -2.79 10.80 -1.30
N GLY A 103 -2.69 9.47 -1.15
CA GLY A 103 -1.42 8.76 -1.15
C GLY A 103 -0.77 8.71 -2.54
N VAL A 104 0.53 8.99 -2.61
CA VAL A 104 1.33 8.93 -3.84
C VAL A 104 2.58 8.07 -3.61
N GLY A 105 2.94 7.27 -4.62
CA GLY A 105 4.09 6.37 -4.49
C GLY A 105 3.75 5.09 -3.72
N LEU A 106 2.81 4.27 -4.21
CA LEU A 106 2.41 3.02 -3.52
C LEU A 106 3.63 2.13 -3.25
N LEU A 107 3.80 1.74 -2.00
CA LEU A 107 4.93 0.92 -1.56
C LEU A 107 4.67 -0.56 -1.82
N GLU A 108 5.69 -1.23 -2.32
CA GLU A 108 5.73 -2.67 -2.58
C GLU A 108 6.97 -3.27 -1.94
N VAL A 109 6.81 -4.39 -1.25
CA VAL A 109 7.89 -5.04 -0.51
C VAL A 109 8.06 -6.48 -0.96
N TYR A 110 9.31 -6.88 -1.14
CA TYR A 110 9.71 -8.26 -1.33
C TYR A 110 10.59 -8.73 -0.19
N ILE A 111 10.21 -9.86 0.42
CA ILE A 111 10.95 -10.48 1.53
C ILE A 111 11.48 -11.82 1.04
N CYS A 112 12.80 -11.98 1.01
CA CYS A 112 13.44 -13.22 0.62
C CYS A 112 13.13 -14.34 1.63
N LEU A 113 12.57 -15.46 1.17
CA LEU A 113 12.26 -16.61 2.03
C LEU A 113 13.52 -17.36 2.51
N GLY A 114 14.68 -17.14 1.89
CA GLY A 114 15.92 -17.79 2.28
C GLY A 114 16.69 -17.09 3.39
N CYS A 115 16.76 -15.75 3.37
CA CYS A 115 17.59 -14.98 4.31
C CYS A 115 16.89 -13.76 4.95
N GLY A 116 15.61 -13.51 4.64
CA GLY A 116 14.87 -12.38 5.18
C GLY A 116 15.27 -11.01 4.61
N LEU A 117 16.10 -10.94 3.57
CA LEU A 117 16.41 -9.67 2.89
C LEU A 117 15.10 -9.00 2.43
N VAL A 118 14.94 -7.73 2.78
CA VAL A 118 13.80 -6.89 2.41
C VAL A 118 14.21 -5.93 1.30
N GLU A 119 13.48 -5.93 0.20
CA GLU A 119 13.63 -4.99 -0.90
C GLU A 119 12.36 -4.15 -1.02
N TRP A 120 12.49 -2.82 -1.03
CA TRP A 120 11.38 -1.89 -1.22
C TRP A 120 11.36 -1.39 -2.67
N TYR A 121 10.17 -1.35 -3.24
CA TYR A 121 9.87 -0.82 -4.55
C TYR A 121 8.72 0.18 -4.43
N CYS A 122 8.65 1.11 -5.39
CA CYS A 122 7.62 2.15 -5.41
C CYS A 122 6.97 2.19 -6.80
N HIS A 123 5.63 2.22 -6.80
CA HIS A 123 4.82 2.45 -7.99
C HIS A 123 4.51 3.95 -8.12
N GLY A 124 4.64 4.52 -9.32
CA GLY A 124 4.37 5.94 -9.54
C GLY A 124 5.39 6.85 -8.86
N ALA A 125 6.66 6.43 -8.77
CA ALA A 125 7.71 7.19 -8.10
C ALA A 125 7.91 8.57 -8.73
N GLU A 126 7.68 8.69 -10.04
CA GLU A 126 7.73 9.94 -10.81
C GLU A 126 6.62 10.94 -10.46
N GLN A 127 5.60 10.50 -9.73
CA GLN A 127 4.46 11.34 -9.32
C GLN A 127 4.61 11.86 -7.90
N ILE A 128 5.60 11.38 -7.13
CA ILE A 128 5.83 11.80 -5.75
C ILE A 128 6.13 13.31 -5.75
N PRO A 129 5.31 14.13 -5.08
CA PRO A 129 5.54 15.56 -5.03
C PRO A 129 6.80 15.84 -4.21
N ILE A 130 7.59 16.83 -4.62
CA ILE A 130 8.85 17.23 -3.97
C ILE A 130 8.64 18.59 -3.32
N GLY A 131 8.83 18.64 -2.00
CA GLY A 131 8.74 19.89 -1.25
C GLY A 131 8.61 19.66 0.25
N PRO A 132 8.99 20.66 1.07
CA PRO A 132 8.88 20.56 2.53
C PRO A 132 7.43 20.33 3.01
N GLU A 133 6.43 20.82 2.27
CA GLU A 133 5.00 20.60 2.53
C GLU A 133 4.57 19.12 2.40
N HIS A 134 5.39 18.31 1.71
CA HIS A 134 5.21 16.87 1.54
C HIS A 134 6.24 16.05 2.34
N MET A 135 7.16 16.71 3.04
CA MET A 135 8.31 16.08 3.71
C MET A 135 9.19 15.25 2.76
N THR A 136 9.36 15.73 1.53
CA THR A 136 10.13 15.06 0.49
C THR A 136 11.19 15.99 -0.09
N GLU A 137 12.35 15.42 -0.43
CA GLU A 137 13.42 16.11 -1.16
C GLU A 137 14.06 15.16 -2.18
N VAL A 138 14.68 15.73 -3.23
CA VAL A 138 15.50 14.94 -4.16
C VAL A 138 16.92 14.88 -3.61
N ILE A 139 17.43 13.68 -3.40
CA ILE A 139 18.83 13.43 -3.03
C ILE A 139 19.56 12.84 -4.24
N ASP A 140 20.57 13.54 -4.75
CA ASP A 140 21.50 13.02 -5.76
C ASP A 140 22.73 12.42 -5.06
N VAL A 141 22.90 11.11 -5.18
CA VAL A 141 24.01 10.35 -4.57
C VAL A 141 25.14 10.04 -5.56
N GLY A 142 25.10 10.59 -6.78
CA GLY A 142 26.12 10.36 -7.80
C GLY A 142 25.87 9.12 -8.68
N ALA A 143 26.95 8.54 -9.23
CA ALA A 143 26.90 7.54 -10.30
C ALA A 143 25.96 6.35 -10.02
N ALA A 144 25.29 5.87 -11.08
CA ALA A 144 24.29 4.81 -11.02
C ALA A 144 24.81 3.55 -10.34
N GLY A 145 24.28 3.26 -9.15
CA GLY A 145 24.49 1.98 -8.47
C GLY A 145 23.79 0.82 -9.19
N PRO A 146 24.04 -0.44 -8.79
CA PRO A 146 23.57 -1.67 -9.45
C PRO A 146 22.05 -1.95 -9.32
N TYR A 147 21.28 -0.93 -8.95
CA TYR A 147 19.84 -0.98 -8.69
C TYR A 147 19.00 -0.21 -9.71
N ARG A 148 19.61 0.25 -10.83
CA ARG A 148 18.91 0.76 -12.01
C ARG A 148 19.14 -0.15 -13.21
#